data_AF-A0A3D0N4I3-F1
#
_entry.id   AF-A0A3D0N4I3-F1
#
_cell.length_a   1.000
_cell.length_b   1.000
_cell.length_c   1.000
_cell.angle_alpha   90.00
_cell.angle_beta   90.00
_cell.angle_gamma   90.00
#
_symmetry.space_group_name_H-M   'P 1'
#
loop_
_entity.id
_entity.type
_entity.pdbx_description
1 polymer ?
#
loop_
_entity_poly.entity_id
_entity_poly.type
_entity_poly.pdbx_seq_one_letter_code
_entity_poly.pdbx_strand_id
1 'polypeptide(L)'
;MDAGTETRVAMYPITLFLDPTGQELFRRHGCMPAVGYAAQLQQGYDLFLKRQAVLDAPQDARKRRDLGRAYMELDPTAGDRVYAAAVEHLEAAIQLDPGNATGASFDARVDLAVLRLPEGPAEAVSALTALQSEDVDGHRKLETQYYMAIAHFVLEDYASAKRVLREFETDNRNSPYYDSPWTPQALGLLEYLKQIEP
;
A
#
# COMPACT_ATOMS: atom_id res chain seq x y z
N MET A 1 -41.45 -10.26 -8.04
CA MET A 1 -40.43 -11.06 -7.33
C MET A 1 -39.20 -11.03 -8.21
N ASP A 2 -38.24 -10.16 -7.90
CA ASP A 2 -36.97 -10.12 -8.62
C ASP A 2 -35.95 -11.00 -7.89
N ALA A 3 -35.38 -11.95 -8.63
CA ALA A 3 -34.25 -12.77 -8.23
C ALA A 3 -32.93 -11.96 -8.35
N GLY A 4 -32.90 -10.79 -7.71
CA GLY A 4 -31.80 -9.84 -7.79
C GLY A 4 -30.80 -10.06 -6.65
N THR A 5 -29.69 -10.73 -6.97
CA THR A 5 -28.44 -10.75 -6.20
C THR A 5 -28.57 -11.16 -4.72
N GLU A 6 -28.75 -12.46 -4.48
CA GLU A 6 -28.28 -13.04 -3.22
C GLU A 6 -26.77 -12.85 -3.13
N THR A 7 -26.33 -11.87 -2.35
CA THR A 7 -24.94 -11.76 -1.91
C THR A 7 -24.60 -13.03 -1.14
N ARG A 8 -23.93 -13.99 -1.79
CA ARG A 8 -23.46 -15.21 -1.13
C ARG A 8 -22.40 -14.80 -0.11
N VAL A 9 -22.79 -14.77 1.16
CA VAL A 9 -21.91 -14.50 2.29
C VAL A 9 -21.32 -15.83 2.73
N ALA A 10 -20.00 -15.95 2.73
CA ALA A 10 -19.34 -17.08 3.36
C ALA A 10 -19.17 -16.75 4.86
N MET A 11 -19.80 -17.54 5.73
CA MET A 11 -19.54 -17.50 7.16
C MET A 11 -18.31 -18.35 7.47
N TYR A 12 -17.26 -17.74 7.99
CA TYR A 12 -16.12 -18.47 8.54
C TYR A 12 -16.14 -18.32 10.06
N PRO A 13 -16.24 -19.43 10.82
CA PRO A 13 -16.24 -19.34 12.27
C PRO A 13 -14.91 -18.77 12.78
N ILE A 14 -13.77 -19.18 12.20
CA ILE A 14 -12.41 -18.66 12.42
C ILE A 14 -11.57 -18.97 11.17
N THR A 15 -10.83 -18.00 10.60
CA THR A 15 -9.71 -18.28 9.70
C THR A 15 -8.40 -18.04 10.45
N LEU A 16 -7.62 -19.10 10.62
CA LEU A 16 -6.27 -19.10 11.19
C LEU A 16 -5.26 -19.19 10.06
N PHE A 17 -4.42 -18.17 9.91
CA PHE A 17 -3.26 -18.24 9.03
C PHE A 17 -2.08 -18.66 9.85
N LEU A 18 -1.52 -19.82 9.53
CA LEU A 18 -0.36 -20.39 10.19
C LEU A 18 0.84 -20.32 9.26
N ASP A 19 2.03 -20.26 9.84
CA ASP A 19 3.25 -20.46 9.10
C ASP A 19 3.57 -21.96 8.88
N PRO A 20 4.63 -22.31 8.12
CA PRO A 20 5.00 -23.70 7.88
C PRO A 20 5.36 -24.50 9.13
N THR A 21 5.63 -23.84 10.26
CA THR A 21 5.92 -24.46 11.55
C THR A 21 4.67 -24.62 12.43
N GLY A 22 3.51 -24.16 11.95
CA GLY A 22 2.25 -24.16 12.69
C GLY A 22 2.08 -22.95 13.60
N GLN A 23 2.95 -21.94 13.52
CA GLN A 23 2.83 -20.72 14.31
C GLN A 23 1.78 -19.78 13.71
N GLU A 24 0.86 -19.27 14.53
CA GLU A 24 -0.17 -18.33 14.09
C GLU A 24 0.45 -17.01 13.61
N LEU A 25 0.18 -16.68 12.33
CA LEU A 25 0.51 -15.39 11.71
C LEU A 25 -0.58 -14.36 12.02
N PHE A 26 -1.86 -14.70 11.77
CA PHE A 26 -2.99 -13.86 12.15
C PHE A 26 -4.34 -14.63 12.17
N ARG A 27 -5.33 -14.04 12.84
CA ARG A 27 -6.70 -14.56 13.03
C ARG A 27 -7.74 -13.53 12.56
N ARG A 28 -8.80 -13.98 11.88
CA ARG A 28 -9.96 -13.12 11.54
C ARG A 28 -11.28 -13.82 11.84
N HIS A 29 -12.25 -13.04 12.34
CA HIS A 29 -13.65 -13.43 12.57
C HIS A 29 -14.58 -12.59 11.69
N GLY A 30 -15.66 -13.17 11.16
CA GLY A 30 -16.74 -12.39 10.53
C GLY A 30 -17.36 -13.02 9.27
N CYS A 31 -18.18 -12.21 8.59
CA CYS A 31 -18.82 -12.50 7.31
C CYS A 31 -18.11 -11.72 6.21
N MET A 32 -17.68 -12.39 5.15
CA MET A 32 -17.04 -11.75 4.00
C MET A 32 -17.73 -12.17 2.70
N PRO A 33 -17.92 -11.25 1.73
CA PRO A 33 -18.33 -11.64 0.39
C PRO A 33 -17.34 -12.66 -0.20
N ALA A 34 -17.82 -13.63 -0.98
CA ALA A 34 -16.98 -14.67 -1.56
C ALA A 34 -15.76 -14.12 -2.33
N VAL A 35 -15.92 -12.99 -3.03
CA VAL A 35 -14.83 -12.30 -3.74
C VAL A 35 -13.77 -11.78 -2.77
N GLY A 36 -14.18 -11.20 -1.65
CA GLY A 36 -13.25 -10.74 -0.61
C GLY A 36 -12.49 -11.92 0.02
N TYR A 37 -13.16 -13.05 0.24
CA TYR A 37 -12.52 -14.23 0.79
C TYR A 37 -11.48 -14.82 -0.16
N ALA A 38 -11.80 -14.91 -1.46
CA ALA A 38 -10.86 -15.33 -2.48
C ALA A 38 -9.64 -14.40 -2.55
N ALA A 39 -9.84 -13.08 -2.48
CA ALA A 39 -8.76 -12.11 -2.41
C ALA A 39 -7.88 -12.31 -1.17
N GLN A 40 -8.48 -12.60 -0.01
CA GLN A 40 -7.73 -12.87 1.21
C GLN A 40 -6.90 -14.16 1.13
N LEU A 41 -7.43 -15.23 0.53
CA LEU A 41 -6.67 -16.45 0.29
C LEU A 41 -5.49 -16.21 -0.65
N GLN A 42 -5.70 -15.43 -1.71
CA GLN A 42 -4.65 -15.06 -2.65
C GLN A 42 -3.56 -14.25 -1.96
N GLN A 43 -3.91 -13.25 -1.14
CA GLN A 43 -2.95 -12.47 -0.34
C GLN A 43 -2.13 -13.36 0.59
N GLY A 44 -2.76 -14.33 1.27
CA GLY A 44 -2.05 -15.28 2.13
C GLY A 44 -1.07 -16.17 1.35
N TYR A 45 -1.46 -16.64 0.15
CA TYR A 45 -0.59 -17.41 -0.73
C TYR A 45 0.58 -16.57 -1.26
N ASP A 46 0.34 -15.34 -1.70
CA ASP A 46 1.37 -14.43 -2.19
C ASP A 46 2.39 -14.09 -1.09
N LEU A 47 1.92 -13.87 0.14
CA LEU A 47 2.78 -13.66 1.30
C LEU A 47 3.68 -14.89 1.56
N PHE A 48 3.10 -16.09 1.49
CA PHE A 48 3.86 -17.33 1.65
C PHE A 48 4.98 -17.44 0.60
N LEU A 49 4.67 -17.19 -0.67
CA LEU A 49 5.66 -17.23 -1.76
C LEU A 49 6.78 -16.20 -1.56
N LYS A 50 6.44 -14.96 -1.18
CA LYS A 50 7.42 -13.91 -0.91
C LYS A 50 8.31 -14.24 0.30
N ARG A 51 7.74 -14.85 1.34
CA ARG A 51 8.51 -15.37 2.48
C ARG A 51 9.49 -16.45 2.06
N GLN A 52 9.03 -17.42 1.27
CA GLN A 52 9.90 -18.48 0.74
C GLN A 52 11.02 -17.89 -0.12
N ALA A 53 10.72 -16.92 -0.98
CA ALA A 53 11.71 -16.27 -1.83
C ALA A 53 12.83 -15.60 -1.02
N VAL A 54 12.50 -14.96 0.11
CA VAL A 54 13.48 -14.38 1.04
C VAL A 54 14.27 -15.47 1.77
N LEU A 55 13.66 -16.58 2.17
CA LEU A 55 14.39 -17.70 2.76
C LEU A 55 15.42 -18.29 1.78
N ASP A 56 15.06 -18.40 0.51
CA ASP A 56 15.93 -18.94 -0.54
C ASP A 56 17.07 -17.98 -0.92
N ALA A 57 16.85 -16.65 -0.82
CA ALA A 57 17.86 -15.64 -1.09
C ALA A 57 17.75 -14.45 -0.11
N PRO A 58 18.27 -14.61 1.12
CA PRO A 58 18.05 -13.63 2.20
C PRO A 58 18.75 -12.29 2.00
N GLN A 59 19.70 -12.24 1.06
CA GLN A 59 20.50 -11.07 0.70
C GLN A 59 20.01 -10.36 -0.58
N ASP A 60 18.91 -10.81 -1.20
CA ASP A 60 18.32 -10.11 -2.35
C ASP A 60 17.42 -8.97 -1.86
N ALA A 61 17.85 -7.72 -2.10
CA ALA A 61 17.15 -6.51 -1.70
C ALA A 61 15.72 -6.43 -2.27
N ARG A 62 15.50 -6.88 -3.51
CA ARG A 62 14.18 -6.84 -4.15
C ARG A 62 13.21 -7.76 -3.44
N LYS A 63 13.65 -8.98 -3.11
CA LYS A 63 12.82 -9.96 -2.39
C LYS A 63 12.48 -9.48 -0.98
N ARG A 64 13.43 -8.82 -0.31
CA ARG A 64 13.18 -8.15 0.98
C ARG A 64 12.12 -7.05 0.85
N ARG A 65 12.27 -6.16 -0.13
CA ARG A 65 11.29 -5.11 -0.41
C ARG A 65 9.91 -5.70 -0.71
N ASP A 66 9.81 -6.71 -1.56
CA ASP A 66 8.53 -7.32 -1.95
C ASP A 66 7.81 -7.97 -0.77
N LEU A 67 8.55 -8.64 0.12
CA LEU A 67 7.99 -9.19 1.34
C LEU A 67 7.53 -8.09 2.32
N GLY A 68 8.32 -7.03 2.47
CA GLY A 68 7.94 -5.86 3.27
C GLY A 68 6.64 -5.22 2.78
N ARG A 69 6.53 -4.99 1.46
CA ARG A 69 5.31 -4.49 0.82
C ARG A 69 4.12 -5.42 1.03
N ALA A 70 4.31 -6.73 0.91
CA ALA A 70 3.23 -7.69 1.15
C ALA A 70 2.71 -7.66 2.59
N TYR A 71 3.57 -7.41 3.58
CA TYR A 71 3.12 -7.19 4.95
C TYR A 71 2.35 -5.87 5.11
N MET A 72 2.76 -4.80 4.42
CA MET A 72 1.97 -3.55 4.41
C MET A 72 0.58 -3.72 3.81
N GLU A 73 0.44 -4.54 2.77
CA GLU A 73 -0.84 -4.80 2.10
C GLU A 73 -1.84 -5.60 2.96
N LEU A 74 -1.39 -6.11 4.12
CA LEU A 74 -2.27 -6.66 5.16
C LEU A 74 -2.88 -5.57 6.06
N ASP A 75 -2.61 -4.30 5.78
CA ASP A 75 -3.09 -3.12 6.50
C ASP A 75 -2.75 -3.17 8.00
N PRO A 76 -1.45 -3.28 8.35
CA PRO A 76 -1.05 -3.42 9.74
C PRO A 76 -1.13 -2.10 10.49
N THR A 77 -1.34 -2.17 11.80
CA THR A 77 -1.37 -1.01 12.69
C THR A 77 -0.05 -0.90 13.46
N ALA A 78 0.41 0.33 13.70
CA ALA A 78 1.60 0.57 14.50
C ALA A 78 1.54 -0.17 15.85
N GLY A 79 2.59 -0.92 16.18
CA GLY A 79 2.67 -1.75 17.38
C GLY A 79 2.25 -3.22 17.20
N ASP A 80 1.70 -3.61 16.05
CA ASP A 80 1.50 -5.01 15.73
C ASP A 80 2.77 -5.69 15.16
N ARG A 81 2.78 -7.03 15.16
CA ARG A 81 3.94 -7.80 14.65
C ARG A 81 4.08 -7.72 13.13
N VAL A 82 3.00 -7.43 12.41
CA VAL A 82 2.98 -7.39 10.94
C VAL A 82 3.64 -6.09 10.46
N TYR A 83 3.34 -4.97 11.12
CA TYR A 83 3.99 -3.68 10.99
C TYR A 83 5.48 -3.81 11.26
N ALA A 84 5.86 -4.43 12.39
CA ALA A 84 7.26 -4.65 12.71
C ALA A 84 8.00 -5.46 11.64
N ALA A 85 7.36 -6.52 11.12
CA ALA A 85 7.91 -7.32 10.02
C ALA A 85 8.02 -6.53 8.72
N ALA A 86 7.01 -5.71 8.38
CA ALA A 86 7.06 -4.83 7.21
C ALA A 86 8.27 -3.89 7.31
N VAL A 87 8.43 -3.20 8.44
CA VAL A 87 9.55 -2.29 8.69
C VAL A 87 10.89 -3.02 8.59
N GLU A 88 11.05 -4.16 9.26
CA GLU A 88 12.30 -4.95 9.23
C GLU A 88 12.71 -5.30 7.79
N HIS A 89 11.77 -5.78 6.99
CA HIS A 89 12.05 -6.20 5.62
C HIS A 89 12.35 -5.02 4.69
N LEU A 90 11.65 -3.89 4.84
CA LEU A 90 11.90 -2.69 4.05
C LEU A 90 13.23 -2.04 4.41
N GLU A 91 13.55 -1.93 5.70
CA GLU A 91 14.85 -1.40 6.15
C GLU A 91 16.01 -2.30 5.70
N ALA A 92 15.83 -3.63 5.74
CA ALA A 92 16.80 -4.57 5.20
C ALA A 92 17.03 -4.37 3.69
N ALA A 93 15.97 -4.11 2.90
CA ALA A 93 16.11 -3.83 1.47
C ALA A 93 16.96 -2.58 1.20
N ILE A 94 16.78 -1.52 2.00
CA ILE A 94 17.58 -0.29 1.91
C ILE A 94 19.05 -0.57 2.23
N GLN A 95 19.31 -1.35 3.29
CA GLN A 95 20.68 -1.70 3.70
C GLN A 95 21.40 -2.58 2.68
N LEU A 96 20.68 -3.46 1.99
CA LEU A 96 21.22 -4.37 0.98
C LEU A 96 21.46 -3.69 -0.38
N ASP A 97 20.77 -2.58 -0.65
CA ASP A 97 20.90 -1.81 -1.89
C ASP A 97 21.16 -0.30 -1.62
N PRO A 98 22.24 0.07 -0.91
CA PRO A 98 22.46 1.45 -0.47
C PRO A 98 22.66 2.43 -1.63
N GLY A 99 23.11 1.95 -2.80
CA GLY A 99 23.24 2.73 -4.03
C GLY A 99 22.03 2.66 -4.95
N ASN A 100 20.95 1.99 -4.54
CA ASN A 100 19.74 1.77 -5.34
C ASN A 100 20.00 1.15 -6.72
N ALA A 101 21.00 0.27 -6.84
CA ALA A 101 21.37 -0.38 -8.09
C ALA A 101 20.26 -1.30 -8.63
N THR A 102 19.41 -1.84 -7.74
CA THR A 102 18.30 -2.71 -8.10
C THR A 102 16.94 -2.01 -8.13
N GLY A 103 16.87 -0.76 -7.66
CA GLY A 103 15.62 -0.03 -7.44
C GLY A 103 14.93 -0.34 -6.10
N ALA A 104 15.33 -1.43 -5.42
CA ALA A 104 14.67 -1.89 -4.20
C ALA A 104 14.75 -0.90 -3.04
N SER A 105 15.86 -0.16 -2.93
CA SER A 105 16.04 0.84 -1.88
C SER A 105 15.12 2.06 -2.06
N PHE A 106 14.98 2.56 -3.29
CA PHE A 106 14.02 3.63 -3.59
C PHE A 106 12.60 3.19 -3.26
N ASP A 107 12.20 2.01 -3.73
CA ASP A 107 10.87 1.48 -3.47
C ASP A 107 10.58 1.25 -1.99
N ALA A 108 11.55 0.70 -1.25
CA ALA A 108 11.40 0.47 0.18
C ALA A 108 11.31 1.79 0.96
N ARG A 109 11.98 2.86 0.52
CA ARG A 109 11.83 4.20 1.10
C ARG A 109 10.44 4.79 0.85
N VAL A 110 9.89 4.62 -0.36
CA VAL A 110 8.51 5.01 -0.66
C VAL A 110 7.53 4.23 0.23
N ASP A 111 7.70 2.91 0.29
CA ASP A 111 6.86 2.02 1.11
C ASP A 111 6.91 2.39 2.61
N LEU A 112 8.09 2.65 3.17
CA LEU A 112 8.22 3.10 4.57
C LEU A 112 7.56 4.47 4.82
N ALA A 113 7.68 5.41 3.89
CA ALA A 113 7.05 6.72 4.03
C ALA A 113 5.51 6.60 4.02
N VAL A 114 4.96 5.71 3.19
CA VAL A 114 3.53 5.39 3.17
C VAL A 114 3.09 4.70 4.46
N LEU A 115 3.83 3.68 4.91
CA LEU A 115 3.52 2.89 6.11
C LEU A 115 3.47 3.76 7.38
N ARG A 116 4.38 4.73 7.49
CA ARG A 116 4.53 5.62 8.65
C ARG A 116 3.60 6.84 8.64
N LEU A 117 2.79 7.02 7.58
CA LEU A 117 1.88 8.16 7.47
C LEU A 117 0.98 8.34 8.71
N PRO A 118 0.38 7.29 9.31
CA PRO A 118 -0.46 7.46 10.50
C PRO A 118 0.30 7.96 11.74
N GLU A 119 1.62 7.75 11.82
CA GLU A 119 2.45 8.16 12.95
C GLU A 119 3.01 9.57 12.76
N GLY A 120 3.26 9.98 11.50
CA GLY A 120 3.88 11.26 11.16
C GLY A 120 3.52 11.71 9.74
N PRO A 121 2.34 12.32 9.54
CA PRO A 121 1.91 12.73 8.20
C PRO A 121 2.75 13.88 7.63
N ALA A 122 3.29 14.78 8.47
CA ALA A 122 4.19 15.85 8.03
C ALA A 122 5.55 15.30 7.53
N GLU A 123 6.09 14.33 8.27
CA GLU A 123 7.30 13.60 7.90
C GLU A 123 7.10 12.82 6.61
N ALA A 124 5.93 12.18 6.44
CA ALA A 124 5.57 11.48 5.22
C ALA A 124 5.51 12.43 4.00
N VAL A 125 4.90 13.61 4.12
CA VAL A 125 4.91 14.63 3.05
C VAL A 125 6.34 15.00 2.67
N SER A 126 7.19 15.29 3.66
CA SER A 126 8.58 15.66 3.44
C SER A 126 9.37 14.54 2.71
N ALA A 127 9.24 13.31 3.20
CA ALA A 127 9.92 12.14 2.64
C ALA A 127 9.46 11.84 1.20
N LEU A 128 8.15 11.81 0.96
CA LEU A 128 7.58 11.54 -0.36
C LEU A 128 7.92 12.66 -1.36
N THR A 129 7.95 13.92 -0.92
CA THR A 129 8.39 15.04 -1.77
C THR A 129 9.85 14.89 -2.18
N ALA A 130 10.73 14.52 -1.24
CA ALA A 130 12.14 14.27 -1.54
C ALA A 130 12.30 13.10 -2.52
N LEU A 131 11.61 11.98 -2.29
CA LEU A 131 11.65 10.81 -3.17
C LEU A 131 11.11 11.12 -4.58
N GLN A 132 10.02 11.89 -4.69
CA GLN A 132 9.49 12.33 -5.98
C GLN A 132 10.50 13.20 -6.77
N SER A 133 11.35 13.95 -6.07
CA SER A 133 12.40 14.75 -6.71
C SER A 133 13.59 13.91 -7.19
N GLU A 134 13.84 12.75 -6.57
CA GLU A 134 14.87 11.80 -7.00
C GLU A 134 14.47 11.07 -8.30
N ASP A 135 13.18 10.81 -8.50
CA ASP A 135 12.63 10.11 -9.68
C ASP A 135 11.34 10.78 -10.20
N VAL A 136 11.52 11.92 -10.87
CA VAL A 136 10.43 12.87 -11.25
C VAL A 136 9.33 12.22 -12.11
N ASP A 137 9.72 11.36 -13.05
CA ASP A 137 8.80 10.65 -13.95
C ASP A 137 8.84 9.13 -13.72
N GLY A 138 9.20 8.76 -12.48
CA GLY A 138 9.36 7.40 -12.03
C GLY A 138 8.09 6.56 -12.06
N HIS A 139 8.28 5.24 -12.04
CA HIS A 139 7.20 4.28 -12.02
C HIS A 139 6.28 4.38 -10.77
N ARG A 140 6.79 4.95 -9.67
CA ARG A 140 6.02 5.21 -8.43
C ARG A 140 5.37 6.58 -8.37
N LYS A 141 5.54 7.46 -9.37
CA LYS A 141 5.07 8.85 -9.35
C LYS A 141 3.63 9.02 -8.89
N LEU A 142 2.72 8.25 -9.49
CA LEU A 142 1.29 8.37 -9.21
C LEU A 142 0.93 7.88 -7.80
N GLU A 143 1.59 6.82 -7.33
CA GLU A 143 1.41 6.33 -5.95
C GLU A 143 1.91 7.37 -4.94
N THR A 144 3.13 7.89 -5.16
CA THR A 144 3.73 8.92 -4.32
C THR A 144 2.84 10.15 -4.23
N GLN A 145 2.33 10.63 -5.36
CA GLN A 145 1.41 11.78 -5.41
C GLN A 145 0.08 11.49 -4.68
N TYR A 146 -0.49 10.30 -4.84
CA TYR A 146 -1.70 9.92 -4.12
C TYR A 146 -1.48 9.93 -2.61
N TYR A 147 -0.41 9.31 -2.10
CA TYR A 147 -0.14 9.30 -0.66
C TYR A 147 0.32 10.64 -0.10
N MET A 148 0.98 11.49 -0.91
CA MET A 148 1.20 12.90 -0.54
C MET A 148 -0.13 13.62 -0.33
N ALA A 149 -1.11 13.42 -1.21
CA ALA A 149 -2.44 14.02 -1.04
C ALA A 149 -3.17 13.50 0.21
N ILE A 150 -3.06 12.20 0.52
CA ILE A 150 -3.58 11.62 1.77
C ILE A 150 -2.93 12.28 2.98
N ALA A 151 -1.61 12.44 2.97
CA ALA A 151 -0.89 13.05 4.08
C ALA A 151 -1.29 14.53 4.28
N HIS A 152 -1.42 15.30 3.19
CA HIS A 152 -1.96 16.66 3.25
C HIS A 152 -3.40 16.71 3.77
N PHE A 153 -4.24 15.76 3.37
CA PHE A 153 -5.61 15.64 3.86
C PHE A 153 -5.66 15.38 5.37
N VAL A 154 -4.83 14.47 5.90
CA VAL A 154 -4.73 14.20 7.34
C VAL A 154 -4.23 15.42 8.12
N LEU A 155 -3.37 16.24 7.51
CA LEU A 155 -2.90 17.51 8.08
C LEU A 155 -3.90 18.66 7.97
N GLU A 156 -5.09 18.41 7.41
CA GLU A 156 -6.11 19.42 7.09
C GLU A 156 -5.61 20.51 6.12
N ASP A 157 -4.50 20.28 5.40
CA ASP A 157 -4.02 21.12 4.30
C ASP A 157 -4.74 20.74 3.00
N TYR A 158 -6.04 21.02 2.96
CA TYR A 158 -6.91 20.68 1.83
C TYR A 158 -6.50 21.39 0.54
N ALA A 159 -5.87 22.57 0.63
CA ALA A 159 -5.38 23.31 -0.53
C ALA A 159 -4.27 22.52 -1.25
N SER A 160 -3.29 22.02 -0.51
CA SER A 160 -2.21 21.20 -1.08
C SER A 160 -2.73 19.84 -1.54
N ALA A 161 -3.62 19.19 -0.79
CA ALA A 161 -4.25 17.94 -1.21
C ALA A 161 -4.99 18.10 -2.56
N LYS A 162 -5.86 19.12 -2.69
CA LYS A 162 -6.56 19.47 -3.94
C LYS A 162 -5.57 19.73 -5.07
N ARG A 163 -4.50 20.49 -4.82
CA ARG A 163 -3.48 20.82 -5.83
C ARG A 163 -2.83 19.56 -6.41
N VAL A 164 -2.45 18.61 -5.56
CA VAL A 164 -1.80 17.36 -6.02
C VAL A 164 -2.79 16.47 -6.79
N LEU A 165 -4.03 16.36 -6.31
CA LEU A 165 -5.03 15.48 -6.91
C LEU A 165 -5.56 15.97 -8.27
N ARG A 166 -5.51 17.27 -8.56
CA ARG A 166 -5.96 17.83 -9.86
C ARG A 166 -5.25 17.25 -11.07
N GLU A 167 -4.01 16.77 -10.93
CA GLU A 167 -3.29 16.11 -12.02
C GLU A 167 -3.99 14.83 -12.50
N PHE A 168 -4.76 14.17 -11.63
CA PHE A 168 -5.55 12.99 -11.94
C PHE A 168 -6.86 13.32 -12.70
N GLU A 169 -7.32 14.57 -12.67
CA GLU A 169 -8.50 15.04 -13.37
C GLU A 169 -8.13 15.41 -14.82
N THR A 170 -8.11 14.40 -15.70
CA THR A 170 -7.72 14.59 -17.10
C THR A 170 -8.65 13.87 -18.09
N ASP A 171 -8.97 14.54 -19.20
CA ASP A 171 -9.68 13.94 -20.34
C ASP A 171 -8.72 13.30 -21.37
N ASN A 172 -7.41 13.48 -21.19
CA ASN A 172 -6.41 12.96 -22.11
C ASN A 172 -6.18 11.46 -21.88
N ARG A 173 -6.74 10.61 -22.75
CA ARG A 173 -6.58 9.14 -22.71
C ARG A 173 -5.15 8.64 -22.81
N ASN A 174 -4.23 9.46 -23.32
CA ASN A 174 -2.81 9.12 -23.41
C ASN A 174 -2.02 9.55 -22.16
N SER A 175 -2.65 10.24 -21.22
CA SER A 175 -2.01 10.63 -19.96
C SER A 175 -1.82 9.42 -19.06
N PRO A 176 -0.67 9.27 -18.38
CA PRO A 176 -0.49 8.22 -17.36
C PRO A 176 -1.49 8.33 -16.21
N TYR A 177 -2.09 9.52 -16.03
CA TYR A 177 -3.11 9.80 -15.02
C TYR A 177 -4.52 9.30 -15.40
N TYR A 178 -4.78 8.97 -16.67
CA TYR A 178 -6.15 8.69 -17.13
C TYR A 178 -6.70 7.35 -16.62
N ASP A 179 -5.91 6.28 -16.68
CA ASP A 179 -6.34 4.91 -16.35
C ASP A 179 -5.32 4.21 -15.44
N SER A 180 -4.79 4.96 -14.47
CA SER A 180 -3.89 4.40 -13.46
C SER A 180 -4.69 3.70 -12.36
N PRO A 181 -4.13 2.65 -11.72
CA PRO A 181 -4.73 2.02 -10.54
C PRO A 181 -5.03 2.98 -9.37
N TRP A 182 -4.43 4.18 -9.37
CA TRP A 182 -4.61 5.22 -8.36
C TRP A 182 -5.65 6.29 -8.74
N THR A 183 -6.04 6.36 -10.01
CA THR A 183 -6.94 7.41 -10.52
C THR A 183 -8.31 7.39 -9.85
N PRO A 184 -9.01 6.23 -9.73
CA PRO A 184 -10.33 6.21 -9.09
C PRO A 184 -10.32 6.72 -7.64
N GLN A 185 -9.28 6.37 -6.87
CA GLN A 185 -9.12 6.75 -5.47
C GLN A 185 -8.76 8.24 -5.36
N ALA A 186 -7.85 8.72 -6.22
CA ALA A 186 -7.48 10.12 -6.27
C ALA A 186 -8.68 11.02 -6.61
N LEU A 187 -9.47 10.65 -7.62
CA LEU A 187 -10.69 11.38 -8.00
C LEU A 187 -11.77 11.32 -6.93
N GLY A 188 -11.94 10.16 -6.27
CA GLY A 188 -12.87 10.01 -5.15
C GLY A 188 -12.54 10.94 -3.98
N LEU A 189 -11.25 11.03 -3.61
CA LEU A 189 -10.79 11.97 -2.58
C LEU A 189 -10.93 13.44 -3.02
N LEU A 190 -10.61 13.75 -4.27
CA LEU A 190 -10.76 15.10 -4.82
C LEU A 190 -12.22 15.56 -4.77
N GLU A 191 -13.16 14.70 -5.13
CA GLU A 191 -14.59 14.99 -5.08
C GLU A 191 -15.07 15.24 -3.64
N TYR A 192 -14.61 14.42 -2.70
CA TYR A 192 -14.89 14.64 -1.28
C TYR A 192 -14.34 16.00 -0.79
N LEU A 193 -13.12 16.35 -1.16
CA LEU A 193 -12.49 17.63 -0.80
C LEU A 193 -13.22 18.85 -1.38
N LYS A 194 -13.81 18.74 -2.57
CA LYS A 194 -14.64 19.79 -3.19
C LYS A 194 -15.92 20.06 -2.39
N GLN A 195 -16.39 19.11 -1.58
CA GLN A 195 -17.60 19.23 -0.76
C GLN A 195 -17.34 19.86 0.61
N ILE A 196 -16.13 19.72 1.16
CA ILE A 196 -15.78 20.23 2.49
C ILE A 196 -15.50 21.74 2.46
N GLU A 197 -14.89 22.25 1.38
CA GLU A 197 -14.57 23.66 1.18
C GLU A 197 -14.92 24.07 -0.26
N PRO A 198 -16.07 24.73 -0.49
CA PRO A 198 -16.42 25.32 -1.78
C PRO A 198 -15.54 26.54 -2.14
#